data_AF-A0AAE6TAU5-F1
#
_entry.id   AF-A0AAE6TAU5-F1
#
_cell.length_a   1.000
_cell.length_b   1.000
_cell.length_c   1.000
_cell.angle_alpha   90.00
_cell.angle_beta   90.00
_cell.angle_gamma   90.00
#
_symmetry.space_group_name_H-M   'P 1'
#
loop_
_entity.id
_entity.type
_entity.pdbx_description
1 polymer ?
#
loop_
_entity_poly.entity_id
_entity_poly.type
_entity_poly.pdbx_seq_one_letter_code
_entity_poly.pdbx_strand_id
1 'polypeptide(L)'
;MVQGPGRSADHHPGGGRMPDAALRTAAPDAAAAQTLTATFFHIPNSSLMKNPACLYLVTGALCSLSFLPLAQGRTWTSVQGKSLEAEFVRLDGQKAVLKRSGGQTVSIPLAQLSREDRDFIAARGKGGAASSNPADNYHLPWPRTVKCQDNFKVETIKEEQGEYIYETPHFRFICDAKLGAGMIKRLGLLFEATHLANKTLPIGNIPPHDDSAKFPAYLYEKFSTYLENGGREGTAGIFLGTTRSGDRGKILVPFDSLGVKTMGSTYIIDRDKDSSTLIHELTHQLMSPEAKQASWFCEGSAEYMGMTPYSGGRFNFGANRSHIVSRVTEYGKKNTGGRALGDDFEAPSLESYMNMPYSQFTGENANLNYGLAALMAYYFYHMDGKGDAQRVKNYMKAIQSGSSEKEAQKLLLDGRSYEELAKEIEQKWRKAGVKIRFRSSS
;
A
#
# COMPACT_ATOMS: atom_id res chain seq x y z
N MET A 1 -27.37 -57.36 22.77
CA MET A 1 -26.36 -58.42 22.99
C MET A 1 -25.07 -57.91 22.35
N VAL A 2 -24.13 -57.34 23.11
CA VAL A 2 -22.96 -58.02 23.75
C VAL A 2 -21.96 -58.41 22.65
N GLN A 3 -20.69 -57.99 22.56
CA GLN A 3 -19.72 -57.34 23.45
C GLN A 3 -18.50 -56.92 22.58
N GLY A 4 -17.77 -55.84 22.94
CA GLY A 4 -16.30 -55.81 22.79
C GLY A 4 -15.65 -56.19 24.13
N PRO A 5 -14.39 -55.83 24.43
CA PRO A 5 -13.15 -55.80 23.64
C PRO A 5 -12.00 -56.60 24.33
N GLY A 6 -10.85 -56.78 23.68
CA GLY A 6 -9.64 -57.39 24.26
C GLY A 6 -8.51 -56.38 24.45
N ARG A 7 -7.93 -56.35 25.66
CA ARG A 7 -6.98 -55.36 26.19
C ARG A 7 -5.62 -56.04 26.49
N SER A 8 -4.54 -55.24 26.47
CA SER A 8 -3.32 -55.37 27.30
C SER A 8 -2.23 -56.36 26.85
N ALA A 9 -0.97 -55.92 26.72
CA ALA A 9 -0.04 -55.71 27.84
C ALA A 9 1.39 -55.40 27.38
N ASP A 10 2.07 -54.61 28.21
CA ASP A 10 3.46 -54.15 28.16
C ASP A 10 4.51 -55.26 28.13
N HIS A 11 5.72 -54.93 27.64
CA HIS A 11 7.01 -55.24 28.32
C HIS A 11 8.20 -54.50 27.67
N HIS A 12 8.76 -53.54 28.41
CA HIS A 12 10.19 -53.21 28.44
C HIS A 12 10.86 -54.12 29.51
N PRO A 13 12.17 -54.45 29.46
CA PRO A 13 13.22 -53.46 29.73
C PRO A 13 14.62 -53.72 29.10
N GLY A 14 15.50 -52.72 29.23
CA GLY A 14 16.90 -52.97 29.62
C GLY A 14 18.02 -52.58 28.65
N GLY A 15 18.62 -51.41 28.89
CA GLY A 15 20.07 -51.26 29.16
C GLY A 15 21.07 -51.34 28.00
N GLY A 16 21.77 -50.22 27.72
CA GLY A 16 22.93 -50.24 26.82
C GLY A 16 23.67 -48.91 26.62
N ARG A 17 24.39 -48.45 27.66
CA ARG A 17 25.70 -47.76 27.68
C ARG A 17 26.08 -46.75 26.56
N MET A 18 26.26 -45.48 26.96
CA MET A 18 27.03 -44.45 26.23
C MET A 18 28.55 -44.69 26.32
N PRO A 19 29.35 -44.11 25.40
CA PRO A 19 30.74 -43.79 25.66
C PRO A 19 30.99 -42.27 25.79
N ASP A 20 31.78 -41.93 26.81
CA ASP A 20 32.43 -40.66 27.08
C ASP A 20 33.47 -40.28 26.02
N ALA A 21 33.61 -38.97 25.75
CA ALA A 21 34.83 -38.40 25.16
C ALA A 21 35.12 -36.99 25.71
N ALA A 22 35.84 -36.98 26.82
CA ALA A 22 36.94 -36.11 27.25
C ALA A 22 37.01 -34.63 26.81
N LEU A 23 36.90 -33.76 27.82
CA LEU A 23 37.53 -32.44 27.91
C LEU A 23 39.08 -32.54 27.79
N ARG A 24 39.68 -31.60 27.05
CA ARG A 24 41.05 -31.14 27.28
C ARG A 24 41.17 -29.62 27.16
N THR A 25 41.78 -29.07 28.20
CA THR A 25 42.23 -27.71 28.47
C THR A 25 43.48 -27.34 27.64
N ALA A 26 43.59 -26.07 27.23
CA ALA A 26 44.84 -25.28 27.28
C ALA A 26 44.58 -23.81 26.88
N ALA A 27 44.87 -22.89 27.80
CA ALA A 27 45.33 -21.52 27.51
C ALA A 27 46.88 -21.54 27.39
N PRO A 28 47.57 -20.49 26.87
CA PRO A 28 47.82 -19.30 27.70
C PRO A 28 47.91 -17.93 26.95
N ASP A 29 47.90 -16.88 27.78
CA ASP A 29 48.51 -15.53 27.74
C ASP A 29 48.21 -14.55 26.58
N ALA A 30 47.71 -13.32 26.75
CA ALA A 30 47.97 -12.17 27.64
C ALA A 30 48.73 -11.03 26.92
N ALA A 31 48.32 -9.79 27.23
CA ALA A 31 48.82 -8.46 26.79
C ALA A 31 48.32 -7.97 25.40
N ALA A 32 47.90 -6.72 25.17
CA ALA A 32 47.94 -5.50 25.97
C ALA A 32 46.78 -4.58 25.54
N ALA A 33 46.18 -3.89 26.51
CA ALA A 33 45.29 -2.76 26.27
C ALA A 33 46.12 -1.54 25.88
N GLN A 34 45.72 -0.82 24.83
CA GLN A 34 46.17 0.55 24.58
C GLN A 34 44.97 1.47 24.39
N THR A 35 44.92 2.41 25.31
CA THR A 35 44.07 3.57 25.48
C THR A 35 44.15 4.48 24.25
N LEU A 36 43.02 4.81 23.63
CA LEU A 36 42.95 5.91 22.66
C LEU A 36 42.41 7.16 23.37
N THR A 37 43.35 8.04 23.65
CA THR A 37 43.17 9.41 24.17
C THR A 37 42.44 10.28 23.16
N ALA A 38 41.46 11.04 23.67
CA ALA A 38 40.82 12.15 22.98
C ALA A 38 41.83 13.30 22.78
N THR A 39 41.98 13.75 21.53
CA THR A 39 42.73 14.96 21.22
C THR A 39 41.76 16.02 20.71
N PHE A 40 41.61 17.07 21.53
CA PHE A 40 41.05 18.36 21.15
C PHE A 40 41.88 18.97 20.03
N PHE A 41 41.24 19.45 18.96
CA PHE A 41 41.85 20.43 18.07
C PHE A 41 41.20 21.79 18.26
N HIS A 42 42.10 22.73 18.54
CA HIS A 42 41.91 24.11 18.91
C HIS A 42 41.63 24.96 17.66
N ILE A 43 40.71 25.91 17.80
CA ILE A 43 40.46 27.02 16.89
C ILE A 43 41.64 28.01 16.97
N PRO A 44 42.05 28.65 15.86
CA PRO A 44 42.65 29.97 15.94
C PRO A 44 41.71 31.04 15.35
N ASN A 45 41.43 32.01 16.20
CA ASN A 45 40.83 33.30 15.89
C ASN A 45 41.96 34.28 15.54
N SER A 46 41.78 35.12 14.51
CA SER A 46 42.38 36.46 14.37
C SER A 46 42.12 36.97 12.94
N SER A 47 41.87 38.24 12.60
CA SER A 47 41.53 39.48 13.30
C SER A 47 41.17 40.51 12.21
N LEU A 48 40.19 41.37 12.51
CA LEU A 48 39.93 42.74 12.02
C LEU A 48 40.87 43.39 10.97
N MET A 49 40.28 43.98 9.92
CA MET A 49 40.61 45.33 9.43
C MET A 49 39.37 46.04 8.84
N LYS A 50 39.29 47.36 9.08
CA LYS A 50 38.20 48.30 8.76
C LYS A 50 38.63 49.29 7.65
N ASN A 51 37.62 49.90 7.01
CA ASN A 51 37.58 51.24 6.36
C ASN A 51 37.95 51.38 4.85
N PRO A 52 37.54 52.46 4.13
CA PRO A 52 36.16 52.75 3.65
C PRO A 52 36.13 53.35 2.21
N ALA A 53 34.95 53.87 1.79
CA ALA A 53 34.66 54.77 0.66
C ALA A 53 34.57 54.14 -0.76
N CYS A 54 33.38 54.04 -1.39
CA CYS A 54 32.51 55.08 -1.99
C CYS A 54 32.90 55.44 -3.42
N LEU A 55 32.17 54.90 -4.41
CA LEU A 55 31.89 55.60 -5.66
C LEU A 55 30.54 55.14 -6.23
N TYR A 56 29.58 56.06 -6.20
CA TYR A 56 28.28 55.98 -6.86
C TYR A 56 28.45 56.19 -8.36
N LEU A 57 27.78 55.39 -9.19
CA LEU A 57 27.24 55.84 -10.47
C LEU A 57 25.86 55.22 -10.73
N VAL A 58 24.94 56.14 -11.00
CA VAL A 58 23.49 56.04 -11.15
C VAL A 58 23.12 55.34 -12.45
N THR A 59 22.10 54.48 -12.45
CA THR A 59 20.98 54.48 -13.43
C THR A 59 19.92 53.42 -13.12
N GLY A 60 18.67 53.86 -12.94
CA GLY A 60 17.48 53.13 -13.43
C GLY A 60 16.89 52.00 -12.59
N ALA A 61 16.36 52.28 -11.39
CA ALA A 61 15.44 51.37 -10.72
C ALA A 61 14.05 51.44 -11.40
N LEU A 62 13.78 50.57 -12.37
CA LEU A 62 12.42 50.14 -12.66
C LEU A 62 11.99 49.21 -11.51
N CYS A 63 11.28 49.77 -10.52
CA CYS A 63 10.46 48.99 -9.62
C CYS A 63 9.31 48.38 -10.44
N SER A 64 9.55 47.21 -11.03
CA SER A 64 8.48 46.29 -11.36
C SER A 64 7.92 45.77 -10.03
N LEU A 65 6.97 46.50 -9.44
CA LEU A 65 6.03 45.91 -8.50
C LEU A 65 5.28 44.82 -9.27
N SER A 66 5.77 43.59 -9.16
CA SER A 66 4.94 42.42 -9.40
C SER A 66 3.83 42.45 -8.36
N PHE A 67 2.67 43.00 -8.72
CA PHE A 67 1.43 42.70 -8.05
C PHE A 67 1.23 41.19 -8.18
N LEU A 68 1.63 40.44 -7.16
CA LEU A 68 1.03 39.14 -6.91
C LEU A 68 -0.46 39.43 -6.73
N PRO A 69 -1.37 38.82 -7.50
CA PRO A 69 -2.79 38.97 -7.24
C PRO A 69 -3.03 38.41 -5.85
N LEU A 70 -3.37 39.28 -4.90
CA LEU A 70 -4.04 38.87 -3.68
C LEU A 70 -5.26 38.07 -4.18
N ALA A 71 -5.31 36.77 -3.89
CA ALA A 71 -6.44 35.93 -4.30
C ALA A 71 -7.72 36.55 -3.72
N GLN A 72 -8.41 37.35 -4.54
CA GLN A 72 -9.58 38.08 -4.10
C GLN A 72 -10.72 37.06 -3.97
N GLY A 73 -11.28 36.98 -2.77
CA GLY A 73 -12.53 36.26 -2.55
C GLY A 73 -13.58 36.69 -3.57
N ARG A 74 -14.39 35.73 -4.00
CA ARG A 74 -15.52 35.93 -4.90
C ARG A 74 -16.78 36.20 -4.07
N THR A 75 -17.71 36.99 -4.60
CA THR A 75 -19.09 37.07 -4.09
C THR A 75 -19.86 35.80 -4.46
N TRP A 76 -20.32 35.07 -3.45
CA TRP A 76 -21.23 33.93 -3.56
C TRP A 76 -22.64 34.38 -3.23
N THR A 77 -23.61 33.97 -4.02
CA THR A 77 -25.02 34.34 -3.88
C THR A 77 -25.86 33.11 -3.61
N SER A 78 -26.72 33.17 -2.58
CA SER A 78 -27.68 32.11 -2.30
C SER A 78 -28.92 32.23 -3.18
N VAL A 79 -29.69 31.14 -3.34
CA VAL A 79 -30.99 31.17 -4.05
C VAL A 79 -32.02 32.11 -3.41
N GLN A 80 -31.78 32.53 -2.16
CA GLN A 80 -32.58 33.54 -1.45
C GLN A 80 -32.01 34.97 -1.58
N GLY A 81 -31.01 35.18 -2.44
CA GLY A 81 -30.42 36.50 -2.72
C GLY A 81 -29.43 37.02 -1.67
N LYS A 82 -28.98 36.17 -0.73
CA LYS A 82 -27.95 36.56 0.25
C LYS A 82 -26.56 36.40 -0.34
N SER A 83 -25.71 37.41 -0.18
CA SER A 83 -24.34 37.41 -0.70
C SER A 83 -23.29 37.17 0.38
N LEU A 84 -22.18 36.54 0.01
CA LEU A 84 -21.04 36.23 0.87
C LEU A 84 -19.73 36.38 0.09
N GLU A 85 -18.80 37.19 0.58
CA GLU A 85 -17.42 37.19 0.05
C GLU A 85 -16.61 36.06 0.66
N ALA A 86 -16.13 35.15 -0.20
CA ALA A 86 -15.29 34.04 0.23
C ALA A 86 -14.50 33.43 -0.94
N GLU A 87 -13.40 32.75 -0.60
CA GLU A 87 -12.66 31.92 -1.52
C GLU A 87 -13.27 30.51 -1.58
N PHE A 88 -13.45 29.95 -2.78
CA PHE A 88 -13.81 28.54 -2.92
C PHE A 88 -12.64 27.65 -2.55
N VAL A 89 -12.83 26.75 -1.59
CA VAL A 89 -11.81 25.80 -1.15
C VAL A 89 -11.96 24.47 -1.86
N ARG A 90 -13.12 23.82 -1.73
CA ARG A 90 -13.39 22.48 -2.30
C ARG A 90 -14.88 22.17 -2.35
N LEU A 91 -15.22 21.08 -3.04
CA LEU A 91 -16.50 20.40 -2.86
C LEU A 91 -16.40 19.36 -1.72
N ASP A 92 -17.47 19.27 -0.94
CA ASP A 92 -17.69 18.24 0.07
C ASP A 92 -19.04 17.57 -0.20
N GLY A 93 -19.02 16.54 -1.05
CA GLY A 93 -20.24 15.96 -1.61
C GLY A 93 -21.06 17.01 -2.37
N GLN A 94 -22.28 17.29 -1.88
CA GLN A 94 -23.20 18.29 -2.45
C GLN A 94 -23.10 19.67 -1.76
N LYS A 95 -21.97 19.99 -1.11
CA LYS A 95 -21.74 21.27 -0.44
C LYS A 95 -20.45 21.92 -0.96
N ALA A 96 -20.48 23.23 -1.16
CA ALA A 96 -19.30 24.05 -1.42
C ALA A 96 -18.69 24.51 -0.10
N VAL A 97 -17.40 24.26 0.10
CA VAL A 97 -16.64 24.77 1.26
C VAL A 97 -15.97 26.08 0.84
N LEU A 98 -16.31 27.16 1.55
CA LEU A 98 -15.86 28.52 1.25
C LEU A 98 -15.09 29.09 2.44
N LYS A 99 -13.96 29.77 2.19
CA LYS A 99 -13.12 30.39 3.23
C LYS A 99 -13.29 31.91 3.20
N ARG A 100 -13.71 32.51 4.31
CA ARG A 100 -13.84 33.96 4.48
C ARG A 100 -12.47 34.60 4.70
N SER A 101 -12.38 35.92 4.54
CA SER A 101 -11.17 36.72 4.78
C SER A 101 -10.58 36.55 6.18
N GLY A 102 -11.39 36.18 7.19
CA GLY A 102 -10.95 35.85 8.55
C GLY A 102 -10.44 34.41 8.76
N GLY A 103 -10.28 33.62 7.69
CA GLY A 103 -9.80 32.23 7.75
C GLY A 103 -10.87 31.18 8.09
N GLN A 104 -12.05 31.61 8.55
CA GLN A 104 -13.18 30.74 8.85
C GLN A 104 -13.76 30.11 7.59
N THR A 105 -13.96 28.79 7.63
CA THR A 105 -14.62 28.02 6.55
C THR A 105 -16.11 27.84 6.83
N VAL A 106 -16.93 28.00 5.79
CA VAL A 106 -18.38 27.75 5.80
C VAL A 106 -18.74 26.77 4.69
N SER A 107 -19.63 25.83 4.99
CA SER A 107 -20.11 24.83 4.02
C SER A 107 -21.55 25.14 3.60
N ILE A 108 -21.76 25.43 2.31
CA ILE A 108 -23.06 25.79 1.75
C ILE A 108 -23.52 24.70 0.78
N PRO A 109 -24.70 24.08 0.95
CA PRO A 109 -25.27 23.16 -0.02
C PRO A 109 -25.37 23.78 -1.42
N LEU A 110 -24.99 23.03 -2.46
CA LEU A 110 -25.05 23.51 -3.84
C LEU A 110 -26.46 23.94 -4.25
N ALA A 111 -27.48 23.23 -3.78
CA ALA A 111 -28.89 23.57 -4.00
C ALA A 111 -29.29 24.94 -3.42
N GLN A 112 -28.50 25.49 -2.49
CA GLN A 112 -28.72 26.80 -1.90
C GLN A 112 -27.91 27.91 -2.58
N LEU A 113 -27.04 27.60 -3.54
CA LEU A 113 -26.28 28.58 -4.31
C LEU A 113 -26.99 28.94 -5.62
N SER A 114 -26.75 30.16 -6.10
CA SER A 114 -27.21 30.66 -7.39
C SER A 114 -26.81 29.74 -8.54
N ARG A 115 -27.49 29.86 -9.69
CA ARG A 115 -27.11 29.08 -10.87
C ARG A 115 -25.70 29.44 -11.32
N GLU A 116 -25.36 30.73 -11.27
CA GLU A 116 -24.08 31.30 -11.66
C GLU A 116 -22.93 30.79 -10.77
N ASP A 117 -23.16 30.62 -9.47
CA ASP A 117 -22.17 30.05 -8.55
C ASP A 117 -22.03 28.54 -8.69
N ARG A 118 -23.12 27.82 -8.97
CA ARG A 118 -23.07 26.39 -9.31
C ARG A 118 -22.30 26.17 -10.61
N ASP A 119 -22.54 27.00 -11.62
CA ASP A 119 -21.85 26.93 -12.91
C ASP A 119 -20.37 27.29 -12.75
N PHE A 120 -20.02 28.26 -11.90
CA PHE A 120 -18.63 28.57 -11.55
C PHE A 120 -17.92 27.41 -10.84
N ILE A 121 -18.59 26.74 -9.89
CA ILE A 121 -18.05 25.54 -9.23
C ILE A 121 -17.90 24.39 -10.24
N ALA A 122 -18.87 24.19 -11.13
CA ALA A 122 -18.80 23.17 -12.18
C ALA A 122 -17.67 23.46 -13.19
N ALA A 123 -17.44 24.73 -13.52
CA ALA A 123 -16.34 25.16 -14.38
C ALA A 123 -14.98 24.98 -13.71
N ARG A 124 -14.85 25.21 -12.40
CA ARG A 124 -13.65 24.82 -11.62
C ARG A 124 -13.55 23.32 -11.35
N GLY A 125 -14.63 22.56 -11.40
CA GLY A 125 -14.60 21.09 -11.45
C GLY A 125 -14.08 20.55 -12.79
N LYS A 126 -14.15 21.36 -13.85
CA LYS A 126 -13.62 21.05 -15.20
C LYS A 126 -12.30 21.76 -15.53
N GLY A 127 -11.89 22.74 -14.72
CA GLY A 127 -10.70 23.60 -14.96
C GLY A 127 -9.86 23.88 -13.72
N GLY A 128 -10.18 23.30 -12.57
CA GLY A 128 -9.15 22.95 -11.59
C GLY A 128 -8.26 21.96 -12.30
N ALA A 129 -6.93 22.18 -12.23
CA ALA A 129 -5.93 21.31 -12.81
C ALA A 129 -6.47 19.89 -12.87
N ALA A 130 -6.47 19.25 -14.06
CA ALA A 130 -6.42 17.80 -14.13
C ALA A 130 -5.63 17.39 -12.91
N SER A 131 -6.23 16.64 -11.98
CA SER A 131 -5.50 16.18 -10.80
C SER A 131 -4.18 15.70 -11.37
N SER A 132 -3.12 16.47 -11.10
CA SER A 132 -1.84 16.15 -11.70
C SER A 132 -1.57 14.82 -11.05
N ASN A 133 -1.69 13.77 -11.85
CA ASN A 133 -1.60 12.42 -11.36
C ASN A 133 -0.29 12.40 -10.56
N PRO A 134 -0.30 12.14 -9.24
CA PRO A 134 0.90 12.35 -8.43
C PRO A 134 2.07 11.48 -8.87
N ALA A 135 1.85 10.57 -9.81
CA ALA A 135 2.90 10.10 -10.69
C ALA A 135 2.42 10.06 -12.15
N ASP A 136 2.89 11.01 -12.96
CA ASP A 136 3.08 10.77 -14.39
C ASP A 136 4.19 9.73 -14.56
N ASN A 137 3.97 8.49 -14.11
CA ASN A 137 4.94 7.39 -14.20
C ASN A 137 4.57 6.33 -15.24
N TYR A 138 3.51 6.53 -16.01
CA TYR A 138 3.07 5.57 -17.04
C TYR A 138 4.13 5.32 -18.11
N HIS A 139 4.98 6.30 -18.37
CA HIS A 139 6.08 6.20 -19.32
C HIS A 139 7.23 5.32 -18.81
N LEU A 140 7.30 5.01 -17.50
CA LEU A 140 8.35 4.20 -16.92
C LEU A 140 8.14 2.70 -17.21
N PRO A 141 9.22 1.91 -17.36
CA PRO A 141 9.11 0.46 -17.47
C PRO A 141 8.60 -0.15 -16.16
N TRP A 142 8.05 -1.36 -16.22
CA TRP A 142 7.73 -2.11 -15.01
C TRP A 142 9.02 -2.39 -14.23
N PRO A 143 9.09 -2.09 -12.92
CA PRO A 143 10.32 -2.28 -12.17
C PRO A 143 10.66 -3.77 -12.06
N ARG A 144 11.95 -4.13 -12.18
CA ARG A 144 12.40 -5.49 -11.87
C ARG A 144 12.55 -5.72 -10.36
N THR A 145 12.97 -4.69 -9.64
CA THR A 145 13.15 -4.70 -8.18
C THR A 145 12.90 -3.33 -7.61
N VAL A 146 12.36 -3.28 -6.39
CA VAL A 146 12.24 -2.05 -5.60
C VAL A 146 12.81 -2.32 -4.22
N LYS A 147 13.74 -1.47 -3.74
CA LYS A 147 14.35 -1.58 -2.41
C LYS A 147 14.14 -0.29 -1.64
N CYS A 148 13.47 -0.39 -0.50
CA CYS A 148 13.43 0.67 0.49
C CYS A 148 14.74 0.67 1.29
N GLN A 149 15.29 1.86 1.52
CA GLN A 149 16.46 2.01 2.39
C GLN A 149 16.00 1.92 3.84
N ASP A 150 16.76 1.23 4.68
CA ASP A 150 16.46 1.05 6.10
C ASP A 150 17.02 2.18 6.97
N ASN A 151 17.40 3.32 6.39
CA ASN A 151 17.95 4.48 7.10
C ASN A 151 16.89 5.49 7.57
N PHE A 152 15.59 5.24 7.33
CA PHE A 152 14.52 6.13 7.81
C PHE A 152 14.49 6.23 9.35
N LYS A 153 14.00 7.33 9.89
CA LYS A 153 13.83 7.49 11.34
C LYS A 153 12.51 6.85 11.79
N VAL A 154 12.54 6.29 12.99
CA VAL A 154 11.34 5.92 13.74
C VAL A 154 11.22 6.93 14.88
N GLU A 155 10.09 7.61 14.96
CA GLU A 155 9.82 8.60 15.99
C GLU A 155 8.83 8.03 16.99
N THR A 156 9.13 8.16 18.27
CA THR A 156 8.22 7.83 19.35
C THR A 156 7.38 9.06 19.65
N ILE A 157 6.09 9.00 19.35
CA ILE A 157 5.15 10.10 19.58
C ILE A 157 4.51 9.99 20.97
N LYS A 158 4.16 8.76 21.36
CA LYS A 158 3.48 8.49 22.63
C LYS A 158 3.84 7.10 23.16
N GLU A 159 4.15 7.00 24.45
CA GLU A 159 4.25 5.71 25.17
C GLU A 159 3.53 5.84 26.52
N GLU A 160 2.22 5.59 26.51
CA GLU A 160 1.41 5.50 27.71
C GLU A 160 0.80 4.11 27.81
N GLN A 161 0.50 3.67 29.03
CA GLN A 161 -0.05 2.32 29.23
C GLN A 161 -1.37 2.16 28.47
N GLY A 162 -1.36 1.26 27.48
CA GLY A 162 -2.52 0.97 26.61
C GLY A 162 -2.58 1.80 25.34
N GLU A 163 -1.70 2.77 25.13
CA GLU A 163 -1.60 3.53 23.88
C GLU A 163 -0.14 3.91 23.56
N TYR A 164 0.38 3.28 22.49
CA TYR A 164 1.74 3.47 22.02
C TYR A 164 1.71 3.91 20.56
N ILE A 165 2.26 5.09 20.28
CA ILE A 165 2.23 5.72 18.96
C ILE A 165 3.65 5.93 18.45
N TYR A 166 3.92 5.36 17.28
CA TYR A 166 5.19 5.48 16.58
C TYR A 166 4.98 5.97 15.16
N GLU A 167 5.94 6.72 14.63
CA GLU A 167 5.89 7.23 13.26
C GLU A 167 7.11 6.87 12.43
N THR A 168 6.86 6.73 11.14
CA THR A 168 7.84 6.55 10.05
C THR A 168 7.56 7.60 8.97
N PRO A 169 8.35 7.69 7.88
CA PRO A 169 8.11 8.70 6.85
C PRO A 169 6.67 8.76 6.33
N HIS A 170 5.97 7.63 6.17
CA HIS A 170 4.61 7.60 5.62
C HIS A 170 3.56 7.00 6.57
N PHE A 171 3.94 6.27 7.63
CA PHE A 171 2.97 5.58 8.50
C PHE A 171 3.00 6.06 9.95
N ARG A 172 1.81 6.04 10.57
CA ARG A 172 1.61 6.15 12.02
C ARG A 172 1.11 4.81 12.54
N PHE A 173 1.89 4.20 13.42
CA PHE A 173 1.55 2.96 14.10
C PHE A 173 0.89 3.29 15.43
N ILE A 174 -0.29 2.74 15.67
CA ILE A 174 -1.05 2.86 16.92
C ILE A 174 -1.17 1.47 17.52
N CYS A 175 -0.57 1.26 18.69
CA CYS A 175 -0.47 -0.05 19.33
C CYS A 175 -1.10 -0.04 20.73
N ASP A 176 -1.68 -1.18 21.13
CA ASP A 176 -2.19 -1.43 22.48
C ASP A 176 -1.10 -1.94 23.45
N ALA A 177 0.06 -2.31 22.92
CA ALA A 177 1.23 -2.76 23.67
C ALA A 177 2.52 -2.08 23.19
N LYS A 178 3.48 -1.96 24.11
CA LYS A 178 4.78 -1.31 23.84
C LYS A 178 5.62 -2.18 22.93
N LEU A 179 6.02 -1.65 21.78
CA LEU A 179 6.96 -2.33 20.90
C LEU A 179 8.36 -1.73 21.03
N GLY A 180 9.39 -2.58 21.16
CA GLY A 180 10.77 -2.11 21.20
C GLY A 180 11.18 -1.39 19.90
N ALA A 181 12.14 -0.46 19.98
CA ALA A 181 12.56 0.33 18.82
C ALA A 181 12.97 -0.52 17.60
N GLY A 182 13.70 -1.63 17.81
CA GLY A 182 14.08 -2.55 16.73
C GLY A 182 12.90 -3.26 16.07
N MET A 183 11.83 -3.52 16.85
CA MET A 183 10.58 -4.11 16.36
C MET A 183 9.87 -3.15 15.42
N ILE A 184 9.59 -1.93 15.90
CA ILE A 184 8.95 -0.89 15.08
C ILE A 184 9.79 -0.59 13.84
N LYS A 185 11.12 -0.57 13.96
CA LYS A 185 12.00 -0.36 12.81
C LYS A 185 11.81 -1.43 11.74
N ARG A 186 11.68 -2.70 12.13
CA ARG A 186 11.50 -3.83 11.20
C ARG A 186 10.09 -3.83 10.57
N LEU A 187 9.05 -3.56 11.36
CA LEU A 187 7.69 -3.41 10.85
C LEU A 187 7.60 -2.22 9.90
N GLY A 188 8.15 -1.08 10.31
CA GLY A 188 8.28 0.12 9.48
C GLY A 188 8.93 -0.18 8.13
N LEU A 189 9.97 -1.01 8.08
CA LEU A 189 10.64 -1.35 6.82
C LEU A 189 9.72 -2.12 5.85
N LEU A 190 8.83 -2.97 6.36
CA LEU A 190 7.84 -3.66 5.51
C LEU A 190 6.81 -2.67 4.96
N PHE A 191 6.27 -1.80 5.82
CA PHE A 191 5.26 -0.81 5.44
C PHE A 191 5.81 0.21 4.45
N GLU A 192 6.98 0.77 4.73
CA GLU A 192 7.67 1.74 3.87
C GLU A 192 8.10 1.12 2.54
N ALA A 193 8.55 -0.14 2.54
CA ALA A 193 8.84 -0.85 1.29
C ALA A 193 7.58 -1.11 0.46
N THR A 194 6.46 -1.45 1.10
CA THR A 194 5.19 -1.70 0.42
C THR A 194 4.64 -0.40 -0.18
N HIS A 195 4.75 0.72 0.54
CA HIS A 195 4.45 2.06 0.02
C HIS A 195 5.31 2.41 -1.19
N LEU A 196 6.64 2.28 -1.07
CA LEU A 196 7.55 2.59 -2.17
C LEU A 196 7.28 1.70 -3.39
N ALA A 197 7.04 0.41 -3.18
CA ALA A 197 6.76 -0.53 -4.27
C ALA A 197 5.48 -0.18 -5.01
N ASN A 198 4.38 0.10 -4.30
CA ASN A 198 3.11 0.53 -4.90
C ASN A 198 3.27 1.85 -5.68
N LYS A 199 3.95 2.85 -5.09
CA LYS A 199 4.24 4.13 -5.73
C LYS A 199 5.07 3.99 -7.01
N THR A 200 5.92 2.98 -7.08
CA THR A 200 6.83 2.76 -8.22
C THR A 200 6.15 2.01 -9.38
N LEU A 201 5.01 1.33 -9.14
CA LEU A 201 4.29 0.68 -10.24
C LEU A 201 3.82 1.74 -11.25
N PRO A 202 4.08 1.56 -12.56
CA PRO A 202 3.88 2.60 -13.57
C PRO A 202 2.42 2.72 -14.02
N ILE A 203 1.49 2.76 -13.07
CA ILE A 203 0.03 2.76 -13.28
C ILE A 203 -0.66 3.94 -12.57
N GLY A 204 0.11 4.93 -12.10
CA GLY A 204 -0.42 6.06 -11.33
C GLY A 204 -1.07 5.63 -10.01
N ASN A 205 -0.60 4.54 -9.38
CA ASN A 205 -1.21 3.97 -8.17
C ASN A 205 -0.82 4.77 -6.91
N ILE A 206 -1.21 6.04 -6.86
CA ILE A 206 -0.97 6.93 -5.75
C ILE A 206 -2.31 7.49 -5.27
N PRO A 207 -2.68 7.30 -4.00
CA PRO A 207 -3.87 7.93 -3.47
C PRO A 207 -3.62 9.44 -3.39
N PRO A 208 -4.62 10.29 -3.68
CA PRO A 208 -4.51 11.72 -3.43
C PRO A 208 -4.08 11.94 -1.98
N HIS A 209 -2.96 12.62 -1.76
CA HIS A 209 -2.44 12.79 -0.41
C HIS A 209 -2.00 14.22 -0.13
N ASP A 210 -2.31 14.66 1.09
CA ASP A 210 -1.60 15.73 1.77
C ASP A 210 -0.27 15.17 2.30
N ASP A 211 0.85 15.77 1.91
CA ASP A 211 2.20 15.34 2.31
C ASP A 211 2.42 15.32 3.84
N SER A 212 1.59 16.04 4.61
CA SER A 212 1.68 16.07 6.07
C SER A 212 0.98 14.90 6.76
N ALA A 213 0.05 14.20 6.10
CA ALA A 213 -0.72 13.13 6.72
C ALA A 213 -0.01 11.76 6.61
N LYS A 214 -0.10 10.96 7.69
CA LYS A 214 0.44 9.60 7.76
C LYS A 214 -0.68 8.56 7.55
N PHE A 215 -0.36 7.44 6.92
CA PHE A 215 -1.25 6.29 6.83
C PHE A 215 -1.38 5.62 8.22
N PRO A 216 -2.59 5.51 8.78
CA PRO A 216 -2.77 4.90 10.09
C PRO A 216 -2.72 3.38 10.00
N ALA A 217 -1.96 2.76 10.91
CA ALA A 217 -1.82 1.34 11.08
C ALA A 217 -2.03 0.96 12.54
N TYR A 218 -3.10 0.23 12.83
CA TYR A 218 -3.46 -0.22 14.17
C TYR A 218 -2.93 -1.63 14.37
N LEU A 219 -2.01 -1.79 15.32
CA LEU A 219 -1.36 -3.07 15.60
C LEU A 219 -1.75 -3.54 17.00
N TYR A 220 -2.34 -4.72 17.11
CA TYR A 220 -2.91 -5.20 18.38
C TYR A 220 -2.19 -6.44 18.88
N GLU A 221 -1.71 -6.40 20.12
CA GLU A 221 -1.28 -7.57 20.88
C GLU A 221 -2.48 -8.46 21.16
N LYS A 222 -3.58 -7.88 21.66
CA LYS A 222 -4.76 -8.65 22.03
C LYS A 222 -5.68 -8.85 20.84
N PHE A 223 -5.91 -10.11 20.49
CA PHE A 223 -6.88 -10.44 19.44
C PHE A 223 -8.30 -9.94 19.76
N SER A 224 -8.69 -9.88 21.04
CA SER A 224 -9.97 -9.29 21.45
C SER A 224 -10.06 -7.80 21.10
N THR A 225 -8.99 -7.03 21.35
CA THR A 225 -8.95 -5.60 21.01
C THR A 225 -8.93 -5.39 19.50
N TYR A 226 -8.30 -6.28 18.74
CA TYR A 226 -8.42 -6.32 17.28
C TYR A 226 -9.88 -6.47 16.83
N LEU A 227 -10.63 -7.42 17.37
CA LEU A 227 -12.04 -7.63 17.05
C LEU A 227 -12.92 -6.42 17.45
N GLU A 228 -12.72 -5.88 18.65
CA GLU A 228 -13.44 -4.71 19.17
C GLU A 228 -13.29 -3.47 18.26
N ASN A 229 -12.16 -3.35 17.56
CA ASN A 229 -11.87 -2.22 16.68
C ASN A 229 -12.32 -2.44 15.22
N GLY A 230 -13.02 -3.53 14.92
CA GLY A 230 -13.55 -3.85 13.59
C GLY A 230 -12.77 -4.92 12.84
N GLY A 231 -11.84 -5.61 13.51
CA GLY A 231 -11.20 -6.82 13.02
C GLY A 231 -12.18 -7.97 12.81
N ARG A 232 -11.75 -9.01 12.09
CA ARG A 232 -12.57 -10.20 11.80
C ARG A 232 -11.85 -11.49 12.16
N GLU A 233 -12.59 -12.44 12.72
CA GLU A 233 -12.07 -13.78 13.02
C GLU A 233 -11.45 -14.44 11.77
N GLY A 234 -10.36 -15.16 11.97
CA GLY A 234 -9.66 -15.88 10.89
C GLY A 234 -8.86 -15.01 9.91
N THR A 235 -8.83 -13.68 10.08
CA THR A 235 -8.05 -12.80 9.20
C THR A 235 -6.68 -12.46 9.79
N ALA A 236 -5.64 -12.43 8.96
CA ALA A 236 -4.29 -12.05 9.38
C ALA A 236 -4.09 -10.51 9.43
N GLY A 237 -5.12 -9.75 9.06
CA GLY A 237 -5.13 -8.30 8.98
C GLY A 237 -6.31 -7.88 8.12
N ILE A 238 -6.75 -6.64 8.24
CA ILE A 238 -7.84 -6.12 7.41
C ILE A 238 -7.63 -4.63 7.12
N PHE A 239 -7.81 -4.25 5.87
CA PHE A 239 -8.02 -2.86 5.49
C PHE A 239 -9.48 -2.47 5.68
N LEU A 240 -9.71 -1.44 6.48
CA LEU A 240 -10.99 -0.77 6.62
C LEU A 240 -10.95 0.54 5.84
N GLY A 241 -11.61 0.51 4.67
CA GLY A 241 -11.82 1.68 3.85
C GLY A 241 -12.73 2.73 4.49
N THR A 242 -12.85 3.86 3.82
CA THR A 242 -13.62 5.01 4.27
C THR A 242 -14.36 5.60 3.09
N THR A 243 -15.58 6.09 3.33
CA THR A 243 -16.38 6.81 2.34
C THR A 243 -16.13 8.31 2.40
N ARG A 244 -15.35 8.78 3.39
CA ARG A 244 -15.02 10.18 3.57
C ARG A 244 -13.91 10.56 2.58
N SER A 245 -14.20 11.55 1.74
CA SER A 245 -13.22 12.08 0.79
C SER A 245 -11.98 12.59 1.54
N GLY A 246 -10.79 12.12 1.12
CA GLY A 246 -9.50 12.49 1.70
C GLY A 246 -9.06 11.68 2.93
N ASP A 247 -9.91 10.79 3.46
CA ASP A 247 -9.52 9.86 4.52
C ASP A 247 -8.78 8.65 3.90
N ARG A 248 -7.71 8.21 4.56
CA ARG A 248 -6.78 7.18 4.04
C ARG A 248 -7.25 5.76 4.36
N GLY A 249 -8.33 5.60 5.10
CA GLY A 249 -8.72 4.33 5.70
C GLY A 249 -7.64 3.86 6.68
N LYS A 250 -7.86 2.70 7.30
CA LYS A 250 -6.95 2.17 8.31
C LYS A 250 -6.73 0.69 8.12
N ILE A 251 -5.51 0.24 8.38
CA ILE A 251 -5.21 -1.18 8.47
C ILE A 251 -5.22 -1.61 9.95
N LEU A 252 -5.83 -2.75 10.24
CA LEU A 252 -5.83 -3.37 11.56
C LEU A 252 -5.10 -4.71 11.45
N VAL A 253 -4.13 -4.96 12.34
CA VAL A 253 -3.28 -6.16 12.26
C VAL A 253 -3.00 -6.72 13.66
N PRO A 254 -3.28 -8.01 13.92
CA PRO A 254 -2.81 -8.68 15.13
C PRO A 254 -1.28 -8.89 15.11
N PHE A 255 -0.63 -8.81 16.27
CA PHE A 255 0.81 -9.04 16.43
C PHE A 255 1.25 -10.42 15.92
N ASP A 256 0.45 -11.47 16.18
CA ASP A 256 0.72 -12.83 15.71
C ASP A 256 0.85 -12.92 14.18
N SER A 257 0.11 -12.06 13.46
CA SER A 257 0.17 -11.98 11.99
C SER A 257 1.41 -11.27 11.49
N LEU A 258 1.97 -10.35 12.29
CA LEU A 258 3.25 -9.69 12.05
C LEU A 258 4.46 -10.60 12.36
N GLY A 259 4.20 -11.82 12.85
CA GLY A 259 5.23 -12.72 13.34
C GLY A 259 5.79 -12.30 14.69
N VAL A 260 5.13 -11.37 15.39
CA VAL A 260 5.54 -10.91 16.71
C VAL A 260 5.16 -11.99 17.73
N LYS A 261 6.15 -12.49 18.45
CA LYS A 261 5.98 -13.50 19.52
C LYS A 261 6.50 -12.93 20.84
N THR A 262 5.87 -13.31 21.93
CA THR A 262 6.34 -12.97 23.27
C THR A 262 7.56 -13.82 23.65
N MET A 263 8.53 -13.19 24.31
CA MET A 263 9.70 -13.82 24.92
C MET A 263 9.92 -13.17 26.29
N GLY A 264 9.30 -13.76 27.33
CA GLY A 264 9.22 -13.14 28.64
C GLY A 264 8.41 -11.83 28.59
N SER A 265 9.01 -10.72 29.03
CA SER A 265 8.43 -9.37 28.97
C SER A 265 8.76 -8.61 27.67
N THR A 266 9.40 -9.27 26.69
CA THR A 266 9.83 -8.65 25.43
C THR A 266 9.19 -9.34 24.22
N TYR A 267 9.32 -8.73 23.05
CA TYR A 267 8.83 -9.30 21.79
C TYR A 267 9.98 -9.63 20.85
N ILE A 268 9.85 -10.76 20.15
CA ILE A 268 10.73 -11.18 19.05
C ILE A 268 9.93 -11.30 17.76
N ILE A 269 10.59 -11.28 16.59
CA ILE A 269 9.91 -11.52 15.30
C ILE A 269 10.35 -12.85 14.70
N ASP A 270 9.36 -13.66 14.36
CA ASP A 270 9.48 -14.77 13.44
C ASP A 270 9.77 -14.25 12.03
N ARG A 271 11.02 -14.42 11.59
CA ARG A 271 11.48 -13.91 10.29
C ARG A 271 10.93 -14.71 9.12
N ASP A 272 10.44 -15.92 9.37
CA ASP A 272 9.87 -16.81 8.37
C ASP A 272 8.36 -16.65 8.25
N LYS A 273 7.75 -15.80 9.11
CA LYS A 273 6.33 -15.45 9.00
C LYS A 273 6.04 -14.85 7.63
N ASP A 274 5.05 -15.44 6.99
CA ASP A 274 4.54 -14.98 5.71
C ASP A 274 3.89 -13.60 5.83
N SER A 275 4.38 -12.64 5.03
CA SER A 275 3.90 -11.26 5.02
C SER A 275 2.91 -10.97 3.89
N SER A 276 2.52 -11.98 3.08
CA SER A 276 1.73 -11.76 1.87
C SER A 276 0.37 -11.11 2.17
N THR A 277 -0.33 -11.57 3.20
CA THR A 277 -1.64 -11.01 3.58
C THR A 277 -1.51 -9.57 4.03
N LEU A 278 -0.49 -9.24 4.82
CA LEU A 278 -0.26 -7.86 5.23
C LEU A 278 0.06 -6.96 4.03
N ILE A 279 0.89 -7.42 3.10
CA ILE A 279 1.21 -6.67 1.88
C ILE A 279 -0.04 -6.47 1.02
N HIS A 280 -0.93 -7.47 0.95
CA HIS A 280 -2.22 -7.39 0.26
C HIS A 280 -3.09 -6.28 0.88
N GLU A 281 -3.31 -6.30 2.20
CA GLU A 281 -4.11 -5.27 2.89
C GLU A 281 -3.48 -3.87 2.80
N LEU A 282 -2.15 -3.76 2.88
CA LEU A 282 -1.45 -2.50 2.69
C LEU A 282 -1.63 -1.97 1.27
N THR A 283 -1.64 -2.86 0.27
CA THR A 283 -1.88 -2.47 -1.11
C THR A 283 -3.27 -1.86 -1.24
N HIS A 284 -4.30 -2.40 -0.61
CA HIS A 284 -5.61 -1.75 -0.55
C HIS A 284 -5.55 -0.34 0.04
N GLN A 285 -4.85 -0.13 1.17
CA GLN A 285 -4.70 1.22 1.74
C GLN A 285 -3.98 2.20 0.79
N LEU A 286 -3.02 1.70 0.02
CA LEU A 286 -2.16 2.47 -0.86
C LEU A 286 -2.73 2.64 -2.28
N MET A 287 -3.80 1.94 -2.65
CA MET A 287 -4.40 2.06 -3.97
C MET A 287 -5.23 3.33 -4.11
N SER A 288 -5.19 3.93 -5.31
CA SER A 288 -6.08 5.04 -5.64
C SER A 288 -7.55 4.60 -5.57
N PRO A 289 -8.50 5.49 -5.21
CA PRO A 289 -9.93 5.13 -5.18
C PRO A 289 -10.44 4.57 -6.51
N GLU A 290 -9.91 5.06 -7.63
CA GLU A 290 -10.29 4.65 -8.97
C GLU A 290 -9.81 3.23 -9.30
N ALA A 291 -8.62 2.84 -8.82
CA ALA A 291 -8.11 1.48 -8.93
C ALA A 291 -8.97 0.44 -8.17
N LYS A 292 -9.80 0.88 -7.21
CA LYS A 292 -10.66 0.00 -6.41
C LYS A 292 -12.02 -0.28 -7.03
N GLN A 293 -12.35 0.32 -8.17
CA GLN A 293 -13.68 0.24 -8.77
C GLN A 293 -13.98 -1.13 -9.39
N ALA A 294 -12.98 -1.73 -10.06
CA ALA A 294 -13.12 -3.04 -10.67
C ALA A 294 -12.60 -4.13 -9.73
N SER A 295 -13.46 -5.07 -9.31
CA SER A 295 -13.12 -6.12 -8.34
C SER A 295 -11.88 -6.91 -8.76
N TRP A 296 -11.82 -7.33 -10.03
CA TRP A 296 -10.70 -8.12 -10.56
C TRP A 296 -9.38 -7.33 -10.53
N PHE A 297 -9.42 -6.02 -10.75
CA PHE A 297 -8.23 -5.17 -10.78
C PHE A 297 -7.78 -4.82 -9.36
N CYS A 298 -8.73 -4.44 -8.50
CA CYS A 298 -8.52 -4.14 -7.08
C CYS A 298 -7.81 -5.31 -6.39
N GLU A 299 -8.48 -6.47 -6.39
CA GLU A 299 -7.96 -7.66 -5.73
C GLU A 299 -6.78 -8.26 -6.49
N GLY A 300 -6.79 -8.23 -7.82
CA GLY A 300 -5.69 -8.73 -8.62
C GLY A 300 -4.38 -7.97 -8.36
N SER A 301 -4.44 -6.65 -8.18
CA SER A 301 -3.29 -5.83 -7.85
C SER A 301 -2.78 -6.11 -6.44
N ALA A 302 -3.69 -6.26 -5.47
CA ALA A 302 -3.35 -6.59 -4.08
C ALA A 302 -2.74 -8.01 -3.96
N GLU A 303 -3.30 -9.00 -4.65
CA GLU A 303 -2.73 -10.35 -4.77
C GLU A 303 -1.37 -10.30 -5.46
N TYR A 304 -1.26 -9.60 -6.60
CA TYR A 304 0.02 -9.46 -7.31
C TYR A 304 1.13 -8.92 -6.39
N MET A 305 0.82 -7.91 -5.58
CA MET A 305 1.75 -7.35 -4.60
C MET A 305 2.04 -8.34 -3.46
N GLY A 306 1.02 -8.94 -2.86
CA GLY A 306 1.17 -9.91 -1.77
C GLY A 306 1.94 -11.16 -2.16
N MET A 307 1.80 -11.61 -3.41
CA MET A 307 2.52 -12.77 -3.96
C MET A 307 3.91 -12.42 -4.52
N THR A 308 4.23 -11.13 -4.67
CA THR A 308 5.56 -10.71 -5.12
C THR A 308 6.59 -10.96 -4.00
N PRO A 309 7.71 -11.65 -4.29
CA PRO A 309 8.72 -11.94 -3.28
C PRO A 309 9.23 -10.68 -2.59
N TYR A 310 9.13 -10.69 -1.26
CA TYR A 310 9.62 -9.65 -0.38
C TYR A 310 10.72 -10.22 0.54
N SER A 311 11.82 -9.48 0.72
CA SER A 311 12.83 -9.79 1.72
C SER A 311 13.60 -8.54 2.11
N GLY A 312 13.62 -8.21 3.41
CA GLY A 312 14.46 -7.15 3.97
C GLY A 312 14.29 -5.78 3.28
N GLY A 313 13.05 -5.35 3.06
CA GLY A 313 12.76 -4.07 2.40
C GLY A 313 12.82 -4.10 0.87
N ARG A 314 13.03 -5.27 0.25
CA ARG A 314 13.12 -5.42 -1.21
C ARG A 314 12.00 -6.28 -1.79
N PHE A 315 11.32 -5.76 -2.81
CA PHE A 315 10.42 -6.49 -3.70
C PHE A 315 11.14 -6.93 -4.97
N ASN A 316 10.88 -8.16 -5.43
CA ASN A 316 11.44 -8.71 -6.67
C ASN A 316 10.34 -9.08 -7.68
N PHE A 317 10.04 -8.16 -8.57
CA PHE A 317 9.07 -8.34 -9.65
C PHE A 317 9.64 -9.14 -10.82
N GLY A 318 10.96 -9.14 -11.03
CA GLY A 318 11.59 -9.87 -12.13
C GLY A 318 11.47 -11.40 -12.03
N ALA A 319 11.20 -11.94 -10.84
CA ALA A 319 11.09 -13.37 -10.57
C ALA A 319 9.71 -13.78 -9.99
N ASN A 320 8.74 -12.86 -9.92
CA ASN A 320 7.49 -13.11 -9.20
C ASN A 320 6.52 -14.06 -9.92
N ARG A 321 6.66 -14.29 -11.24
CA ARG A 321 5.80 -15.23 -11.98
C ARG A 321 5.71 -16.60 -11.32
N SER A 322 6.85 -17.20 -10.98
CA SER A 322 6.88 -18.54 -10.36
C SER A 322 6.27 -18.56 -8.97
N HIS A 323 6.30 -17.43 -8.25
CA HIS A 323 5.69 -17.31 -6.93
C HIS A 323 4.19 -17.13 -7.03
N ILE A 324 3.72 -16.32 -7.98
CA ILE A 324 2.29 -16.15 -8.28
C ILE A 324 1.69 -17.48 -8.73
N VAL A 325 2.31 -18.16 -9.70
CA VAL A 325 1.84 -19.48 -10.16
C VAL A 325 1.73 -20.45 -8.99
N SER A 326 2.80 -20.67 -8.23
CA SER A 326 2.78 -21.61 -7.10
C SER A 326 1.76 -21.21 -6.02
N ARG A 327 1.56 -19.92 -5.73
CA ARG A 327 0.51 -19.49 -4.79
C ARG A 327 -0.90 -19.64 -5.32
N VAL A 328 -1.12 -19.63 -6.63
CA VAL A 328 -2.45 -19.80 -7.22
C VAL A 328 -2.77 -21.29 -7.38
N THR A 329 -1.86 -22.08 -7.94
CA THR A 329 -2.10 -23.48 -8.33
C THR A 329 -1.89 -24.47 -7.19
N GLU A 330 -1.02 -24.16 -6.24
CA GLU A 330 -0.63 -25.04 -5.13
C GLU A 330 -0.92 -24.34 -3.78
N TYR A 331 -0.40 -24.92 -2.70
CA TYR A 331 -0.38 -24.30 -1.37
C TYR A 331 0.74 -23.25 -1.21
N GLY A 332 1.29 -22.73 -2.31
CA GLY A 332 2.42 -21.80 -2.31
C GLY A 332 3.74 -22.48 -1.97
N LYS A 333 4.86 -21.80 -2.27
CA LYS A 333 6.19 -22.32 -1.93
C LYS A 333 6.31 -22.49 -0.41
N LYS A 334 6.63 -23.71 0.05
CA LYS A 334 6.69 -24.11 1.47
C LYS A 334 5.33 -24.15 2.20
N ASN A 335 4.22 -24.37 1.50
CA ASN A 335 2.87 -24.48 2.10
C ASN A 335 2.41 -23.21 2.84
N THR A 336 2.76 -22.03 2.34
CA THR A 336 2.47 -20.73 2.96
C THR A 336 1.07 -20.20 2.61
N GLY A 337 0.07 -21.07 2.51
CA GLY A 337 -1.33 -20.66 2.28
C GLY A 337 -1.63 -20.21 0.84
N GLY A 338 -1.13 -20.94 -0.15
CA GLY A 338 -1.63 -20.81 -1.54
C GLY A 338 -3.07 -21.29 -1.70
N ARG A 339 -3.66 -20.97 -2.85
CA ARG A 339 -5.08 -21.12 -3.17
C ARG A 339 -5.47 -22.52 -3.64
N ALA A 340 -4.49 -23.34 -4.02
CA ALA A 340 -4.68 -24.72 -4.44
C ALA A 340 -5.76 -24.92 -5.52
N LEU A 341 -5.82 -24.02 -6.51
CA LEU A 341 -6.76 -24.13 -7.62
C LEU A 341 -6.43 -25.28 -8.58
N GLY A 342 -5.24 -25.86 -8.47
CA GLY A 342 -4.68 -26.74 -9.49
C GLY A 342 -4.13 -25.96 -10.68
N ASP A 343 -3.48 -26.67 -11.60
CA ASP A 343 -2.91 -26.13 -12.83
C ASP A 343 -3.88 -26.22 -14.03
N ASP A 344 -5.05 -26.84 -13.87
CA ASP A 344 -6.13 -26.89 -14.87
C ASP A 344 -7.50 -26.63 -14.21
N PHE A 345 -8.08 -25.46 -14.48
CA PHE A 345 -9.36 -25.05 -13.87
C PHE A 345 -10.25 -24.24 -14.83
N GLU A 346 -11.55 -24.23 -14.53
CA GLU A 346 -12.54 -23.43 -15.26
C GLU A 346 -12.72 -22.04 -14.65
N ALA A 347 -13.01 -21.06 -15.51
CA ALA A 347 -13.34 -19.70 -15.14
C ALA A 347 -14.70 -19.28 -15.75
N PRO A 348 -15.41 -18.30 -15.16
CA PRO A 348 -16.54 -17.62 -15.83
C PRO A 348 -16.13 -17.05 -17.19
N SER A 349 -17.08 -16.57 -18.01
CA SER A 349 -16.67 -15.82 -19.21
C SER A 349 -15.85 -14.59 -18.82
N LEU A 350 -14.88 -14.21 -19.65
CA LEU A 350 -13.99 -13.09 -19.32
C LEU A 350 -14.76 -11.79 -19.09
N GLU A 351 -15.78 -11.52 -19.92
CA GLU A 351 -16.66 -10.36 -19.76
C GLU A 351 -17.39 -10.37 -18.41
N SER A 352 -18.01 -11.51 -18.05
CA SER A 352 -18.71 -11.65 -16.77
C SER A 352 -17.76 -11.47 -15.59
N TYR A 353 -16.54 -12.01 -15.70
CA TYR A 353 -15.53 -11.91 -14.66
C TYR A 353 -15.01 -10.48 -14.48
N MET A 354 -14.69 -9.78 -15.57
CA MET A 354 -14.20 -8.39 -15.51
C MET A 354 -15.26 -7.41 -15.01
N ASN A 355 -16.55 -7.75 -15.15
CA ASN A 355 -17.68 -6.94 -14.68
C ASN A 355 -18.32 -7.47 -13.38
N MET A 356 -17.68 -8.43 -12.70
CA MET A 356 -18.23 -9.06 -11.51
C MET A 356 -18.32 -8.06 -10.33
N PRO A 357 -19.51 -7.84 -9.74
CA PRO A 357 -19.66 -6.99 -8.57
C PRO A 357 -18.89 -7.53 -7.37
N TYR A 358 -18.38 -6.64 -6.51
CA TYR A 358 -17.53 -7.02 -5.38
C TYR A 358 -18.19 -8.01 -4.41
N SER A 359 -19.51 -7.90 -4.19
CA SER A 359 -20.27 -8.84 -3.36
C SER A 359 -20.26 -10.26 -3.91
N GLN A 360 -20.32 -10.42 -5.23
CA GLN A 360 -20.21 -11.73 -5.88
C GLN A 360 -18.76 -12.19 -5.92
N PHE A 361 -17.81 -11.27 -6.15
CA PHE A 361 -16.38 -11.56 -6.19
C PHE A 361 -15.88 -12.16 -4.88
N THR A 362 -16.37 -11.63 -3.75
CA THR A 362 -16.03 -12.08 -2.39
C THR A 362 -16.97 -13.16 -1.83
N GLY A 363 -17.88 -13.67 -2.66
CA GLY A 363 -18.86 -14.69 -2.27
C GLY A 363 -18.31 -16.12 -2.32
N GLU A 364 -19.17 -17.08 -2.67
CA GLU A 364 -18.87 -18.52 -2.64
C GLU A 364 -17.61 -18.92 -3.43
N ASN A 365 -17.38 -18.28 -4.58
CA ASN A 365 -16.22 -18.56 -5.46
C ASN A 365 -15.00 -17.68 -5.15
N ALA A 366 -14.93 -17.05 -3.99
CA ALA A 366 -13.86 -16.13 -3.61
C ALA A 366 -12.47 -16.70 -3.91
N ASN A 367 -12.19 -17.95 -3.51
CA ASN A 367 -10.86 -18.55 -3.70
C ASN A 367 -10.42 -18.59 -5.18
N LEU A 368 -11.32 -18.99 -6.08
CA LEU A 368 -11.12 -18.94 -7.54
C LEU A 368 -10.93 -17.49 -8.00
N ASN A 369 -11.82 -16.60 -7.56
CA ASN A 369 -11.85 -15.21 -8.01
C ASN A 369 -10.54 -14.48 -7.70
N TYR A 370 -10.02 -14.58 -6.48
CA TYR A 370 -8.75 -13.96 -6.13
C TYR A 370 -7.55 -14.60 -6.88
N GLY A 371 -7.54 -15.94 -7.02
CA GLY A 371 -6.47 -16.63 -7.75
C GLY A 371 -6.43 -16.24 -9.23
N LEU A 372 -7.59 -16.21 -9.88
CA LEU A 372 -7.72 -15.73 -11.26
C LEU A 372 -7.36 -14.25 -11.38
N ALA A 373 -7.70 -13.40 -10.40
CA ALA A 373 -7.37 -11.98 -10.42
C ALA A 373 -5.86 -11.75 -10.36
N ALA A 374 -5.12 -12.54 -9.57
CA ALA A 374 -3.66 -12.51 -9.53
C ALA A 374 -3.05 -12.84 -10.90
N LEU A 375 -3.60 -13.85 -11.59
CA LEU A 375 -3.18 -14.22 -12.95
C LEU A 375 -3.55 -13.15 -13.99
N MET A 376 -4.72 -12.52 -13.85
CA MET A 376 -5.18 -11.42 -14.71
C MET A 376 -4.29 -10.18 -14.56
N ALA A 377 -3.99 -9.77 -13.32
CA ALA A 377 -3.08 -8.67 -13.05
C ALA A 377 -1.69 -8.95 -13.64
N TYR A 378 -1.14 -10.15 -13.39
CA TYR A 378 0.16 -10.52 -13.95
C TYR A 378 0.14 -10.54 -15.49
N TYR A 379 -0.92 -11.05 -16.12
CA TYR A 379 -1.06 -11.05 -17.57
C TYR A 379 -0.96 -9.63 -18.14
N PHE A 380 -1.75 -8.70 -17.62
CA PHE A 380 -1.77 -7.33 -18.11
C PHE A 380 -0.49 -6.55 -17.78
N TYR A 381 0.20 -6.90 -16.70
CA TYR A 381 1.43 -6.25 -16.27
C TYR A 381 2.66 -6.74 -17.06
N HIS A 382 2.68 -8.02 -17.47
CA HIS A 382 3.91 -8.66 -17.97
C HIS A 382 3.77 -9.46 -19.26
N MET A 383 2.56 -9.88 -19.66
CA MET A 383 2.37 -10.82 -20.77
C MET A 383 1.60 -10.26 -21.96
N ASP A 384 0.71 -9.29 -21.72
CA ASP A 384 -0.15 -8.71 -22.75
C ASP A 384 0.67 -7.92 -23.77
N GLY A 385 0.32 -8.08 -25.05
CA GLY A 385 1.08 -7.49 -26.16
C GLY A 385 2.57 -7.82 -26.10
N LYS A 386 3.40 -6.77 -25.99
CA LYS A 386 4.87 -6.87 -25.91
C LYS A 386 5.39 -7.13 -24.49
N GLY A 387 4.53 -7.21 -23.48
CA GLY A 387 4.92 -7.35 -22.07
C GLY A 387 5.43 -6.06 -21.43
N ASP A 388 5.04 -4.90 -21.97
CA ASP A 388 5.43 -3.56 -21.51
C ASP A 388 4.32 -2.84 -20.70
N ALA A 389 3.24 -3.57 -20.41
CA ALA A 389 2.05 -3.10 -19.70
C ALA A 389 1.31 -1.95 -20.40
N GLN A 390 1.50 -1.73 -21.71
CA GLN A 390 0.96 -0.54 -22.38
C GLN A 390 -0.56 -0.39 -22.23
N ARG A 391 -1.32 -1.48 -22.39
CA ARG A 391 -2.79 -1.43 -22.34
C ARG A 391 -3.33 -1.16 -20.93
N VAL A 392 -2.76 -1.77 -19.91
CA VAL A 392 -3.19 -1.53 -18.52
C VAL A 392 -2.81 -0.13 -18.03
N LYS A 393 -1.68 0.40 -18.51
CA LYS A 393 -1.30 1.81 -18.29
C LYS A 393 -2.31 2.76 -18.88
N ASN A 394 -2.74 2.52 -20.12
CA ASN A 394 -3.76 3.31 -20.79
C ASN A 394 -5.12 3.19 -20.08
N TYR A 395 -5.51 1.98 -19.69
CA TYR A 395 -6.70 1.70 -18.89
C TYR A 395 -6.70 2.51 -17.59
N MET A 396 -5.63 2.42 -16.80
CA MET A 396 -5.53 3.15 -15.53
C MET A 396 -5.52 4.66 -15.71
N LYS A 397 -4.82 5.16 -16.74
CA LYS A 397 -4.83 6.58 -17.08
C LYS A 397 -6.24 7.07 -17.42
N ALA A 398 -7.01 6.28 -18.16
CA ALA A 398 -8.39 6.63 -18.53
C ALA A 398 -9.33 6.62 -17.32
N ILE A 399 -9.26 5.59 -16.48
CA ILE A 399 -10.01 5.46 -15.22
C ILE A 399 -9.74 6.66 -14.31
N GLN A 400 -8.47 7.02 -14.10
CA GLN A 400 -8.07 8.16 -13.27
C GLN A 400 -8.39 9.52 -13.89
N SER A 401 -8.61 9.57 -15.21
CA SER A 401 -9.11 10.75 -15.92
C SER A 401 -10.66 10.83 -15.91
N GLY A 402 -11.34 9.95 -15.19
CA GLY A 402 -12.80 9.94 -15.04
C GLY A 402 -13.56 9.15 -16.11
N SER A 403 -12.88 8.33 -16.91
CA SER A 403 -13.57 7.40 -17.81
C SER A 403 -14.33 6.34 -17.02
N SER A 404 -15.48 5.90 -17.52
CA SER A 404 -16.18 4.76 -16.92
C SER A 404 -15.40 3.46 -17.13
N GLU A 405 -15.63 2.49 -16.25
CA GLU A 405 -15.01 1.15 -16.35
C GLU A 405 -15.24 0.53 -17.74
N LYS A 406 -16.46 0.59 -18.26
CA LYS A 406 -16.82 0.06 -19.59
C LYS A 406 -16.05 0.72 -20.73
N GLU A 407 -15.84 2.04 -20.67
CA GLU A 407 -15.07 2.75 -21.71
C GLU A 407 -13.57 2.47 -21.57
N ALA A 408 -13.04 2.42 -20.34
CA ALA A 408 -11.65 2.11 -20.10
C ALA A 408 -11.30 0.66 -20.51
N GLN A 409 -12.21 -0.31 -20.30
CA GLN A 409 -12.03 -1.69 -20.73
C GLN A 409 -11.80 -1.82 -22.24
N LYS A 410 -12.30 -0.89 -23.07
CA LYS A 410 -11.99 -0.87 -24.52
C LYS A 410 -10.49 -0.71 -24.79
N LEU A 411 -9.75 -0.05 -23.90
CA LEU A 411 -8.30 0.11 -24.00
C LEU A 411 -7.55 -1.18 -23.60
N LEU A 412 -8.13 -1.98 -22.71
CA LEU A 412 -7.64 -3.34 -22.43
C LEU A 412 -7.92 -4.26 -23.61
N LEU A 413 -9.10 -4.17 -24.20
CA LEU A 413 -9.49 -4.97 -25.37
C LEU A 413 -8.68 -4.59 -26.61
N ASP A 414 -8.41 -3.31 -26.85
CA ASP A 414 -7.60 -2.82 -27.97
C ASP A 414 -8.04 -3.39 -29.32
N GLY A 415 -9.35 -3.35 -29.56
CA GLY A 415 -10.01 -3.87 -30.77
C GLY A 415 -10.38 -5.36 -30.72
N ARG A 416 -9.93 -6.12 -29.72
CA ARG A 416 -10.30 -7.53 -29.53
C ARG A 416 -11.70 -7.67 -28.92
N SER A 417 -12.37 -8.80 -29.18
CA SER A 417 -13.51 -9.25 -28.36
C SER A 417 -13.03 -9.81 -27.02
N TYR A 418 -13.95 -10.00 -26.06
CA TYR A 418 -13.64 -10.68 -24.81
C TYR A 418 -13.20 -12.13 -25.03
N GLU A 419 -13.78 -12.83 -26.00
CA GLU A 419 -13.44 -14.20 -26.37
C GLU A 419 -12.05 -14.28 -26.99
N GLU A 420 -11.66 -13.31 -27.82
CA GLU A 420 -10.31 -13.22 -28.38
C GLU A 420 -9.28 -12.97 -27.27
N LEU A 421 -9.54 -12.00 -26.39
CA LEU A 421 -8.66 -11.74 -25.24
C LEU A 421 -8.58 -12.94 -24.29
N ALA A 422 -9.70 -13.62 -24.01
CA ALA A 422 -9.73 -14.82 -23.19
C ALA A 422 -8.80 -15.90 -23.79
N LYS A 423 -8.93 -16.19 -25.09
CA LYS A 423 -8.05 -17.16 -25.77
C LYS A 423 -6.57 -16.76 -25.70
N GLU A 424 -6.25 -15.47 -25.81
CA GLU A 424 -4.87 -15.00 -25.65
C GLU A 424 -4.34 -15.22 -24.22
N ILE A 425 -5.15 -14.92 -23.20
CA ILE A 425 -4.83 -15.17 -21.79
C ILE A 425 -4.60 -16.66 -21.55
N GLU A 426 -5.49 -17.52 -22.03
CA GLU A 426 -5.35 -18.99 -21.95
C GLU A 426 -4.05 -19.47 -22.60
N GLN A 427 -3.74 -18.97 -23.80
CA GLN A 427 -2.52 -19.36 -24.52
C GLN A 427 -1.25 -18.94 -23.78
N LYS A 428 -1.21 -17.74 -23.23
CA LYS A 428 -0.05 -17.22 -22.49
C LYS A 428 0.16 -17.99 -21.19
N TRP A 429 -0.91 -18.24 -20.43
CA TRP A 429 -0.83 -19.02 -19.19
C TRP A 429 -0.53 -20.50 -19.44
N ARG A 430 -1.07 -21.10 -20.50
CA ARG A 430 -0.77 -22.50 -20.86
C ARG A 430 0.73 -22.69 -21.13
N LYS A 431 1.37 -21.72 -21.80
CA LYS A 431 2.84 -21.71 -21.99
C LYS A 431 3.63 -21.54 -20.68
N ALA A 432 2.99 -21.01 -19.65
CA ALA A 432 3.55 -20.84 -18.31
C ALA A 432 3.12 -21.95 -17.32
N GLY A 433 2.48 -23.02 -17.80
CA GLY A 433 2.10 -24.18 -16.99
C GLY A 433 0.76 -24.06 -16.26
N VAL A 434 -0.11 -23.12 -16.65
CA VAL A 434 -1.46 -22.96 -16.07
C VAL A 434 -2.50 -22.97 -17.18
N LYS A 435 -3.45 -23.90 -17.13
CA LYS A 435 -4.54 -24.03 -18.09
C LYS A 435 -5.82 -23.46 -17.49
N ILE A 436 -6.17 -22.27 -17.98
CA ILE A 436 -7.45 -21.62 -17.69
C ILE A 436 -8.43 -22.01 -18.80
N ARG A 437 -9.66 -22.34 -18.46
CA ARG A 437 -10.75 -22.60 -19.41
C ARG A 437 -11.88 -21.60 -19.17
N PHE A 438 -11.89 -20.49 -19.90
CA PHE A 438 -12.99 -19.52 -19.80
C PHE A 438 -14.25 -20.09 -20.47
N ARG A 439 -15.39 -19.94 -19.80
CA ARG A 439 -16.69 -20.27 -20.40
C ARG A 439 -17.03 -19.28 -21.51
N SER A 440 -17.79 -19.72 -22.50
CA SER A 440 -18.38 -18.81 -23.51
C SER A 440 -19.34 -17.82 -22.84
N SER A 441 -19.39 -16.60 -23.36
CA SER A 441 -20.41 -15.62 -23.00
C SER A 441 -21.79 -16.17 -23.39
N SER A 442 -22.73 -16.16 -22.44
CA SER A 442 -24.11 -16.64 -22.64
C SER A 442 -24.96 -15.63 -23.40
#